data_AF-A0A8H4FJJ1-F1
#
_entry.id   AF-A0A8H4FJJ1-F1
#
_cell.length_a   1.000
_cell.length_b   1.000
_cell.length_c   1.000
_cell.angle_alpha   90.00
_cell.angle_beta   90.00
_cell.angle_gamma   90.00
#
_symmetry.space_group_name_H-M   'P 1'
#
loop_
_entity.id
_entity.type
_entity.pdbx_description
1 polymer ?
#
loop_
_entity_poly.entity_id
_entity_poly.type
_entity_poly.pdbx_seq_one_letter_code
_entity_poly.pdbx_strand_id
1 'polypeptide(L)'
;MTIEEAQNIMNQLQELEFPRSMAKARQISLLKAGAIPTMSKLFLATGQNSRRNAGRRAVDTEILLREAQSKSKDSDRYAAAVARMNYLHDRYRRANKITDNDLLHTLGDSLISIFEVVDKDEWRKLTDAEKCAAGVFHKVLGDDMKIPYDVLPSHNEGWRDGLHFANELTEWVVQYENEVARPSEATNRYVSVYVDAAVSALPDFVRITLRKTLAADMNDVMVTSLKYVERFKGFWFRNN
;
A
#
# COMPACT_ATOMS: atom_id res chain seq x y z
N MET A 1 -24.86 -2.27 -1.93
CA MET A 1 -24.13 -2.49 -0.68
C MET A 1 -23.99 -1.15 0.02
N THR A 2 -24.44 -1.04 1.27
CA THR A 2 -24.30 0.16 2.09
C THR A 2 -22.88 0.26 2.68
N ILE A 3 -22.54 1.43 3.24
CA ILE A 3 -21.25 1.62 3.94
C ILE A 3 -21.14 0.66 5.14
N GLU A 4 -22.23 0.50 5.90
CA GLU A 4 -22.27 -0.38 7.07
C GLU A 4 -22.06 -1.85 6.68
N GLU A 5 -22.73 -2.32 5.61
CA GLU A 5 -22.54 -3.67 5.08
C GLU A 5 -21.08 -3.90 4.65
N ALA A 6 -20.49 -2.95 3.93
CA ALA A 6 -19.11 -3.02 3.49
C ALA A 6 -18.13 -3.06 4.69
N GLN A 7 -18.37 -2.22 5.72
CA GLN A 7 -17.57 -2.22 6.94
C GLN A 7 -17.69 -3.55 7.70
N ASN A 8 -18.88 -4.12 7.80
CA ASN A 8 -19.09 -5.41 8.45
C ASN A 8 -18.34 -6.54 7.73
N ILE A 9 -18.40 -6.57 6.40
CA ILE A 9 -17.63 -7.54 5.60
C ILE A 9 -16.12 -7.32 5.81
N MET A 10 -15.64 -6.08 5.73
CA MET A 10 -14.23 -5.74 5.96
C MET A 10 -13.77 -6.15 7.37
N ASN A 11 -14.61 -6.02 8.39
CA ASN A 11 -14.29 -6.45 9.75
C ASN A 11 -14.19 -7.98 9.84
N GLN A 12 -15.14 -8.70 9.25
CA GLN A 12 -15.08 -10.17 9.22
C GLN A 12 -13.82 -10.68 8.52
N LEU A 13 -13.44 -10.09 7.37
CA LEU A 13 -12.21 -10.42 6.66
C LEU A 13 -10.96 -10.21 7.52
N GLN A 14 -10.92 -9.13 8.29
CA GLN A 14 -9.73 -8.72 9.06
C GLN A 14 -9.60 -9.36 10.43
N GLU A 15 -10.71 -9.69 11.08
CA GLU A 15 -10.73 -10.17 12.46
C GLU A 15 -10.95 -11.67 12.56
N LEU A 16 -11.62 -12.28 11.58
CA LEU A 16 -12.05 -13.67 11.63
C LEU A 16 -11.50 -14.50 10.48
N GLU A 17 -11.76 -14.11 9.24
CA GLU A 17 -11.55 -14.97 8.07
C GLU A 17 -10.07 -15.00 7.64
N PHE A 18 -9.46 -13.83 7.39
CA PHE A 18 -8.10 -13.70 6.85
C PHE A 18 -7.22 -12.74 7.66
N PRO A 19 -7.14 -12.84 9.01
CA PRO A 19 -6.48 -11.84 9.83
C PRO A 19 -4.99 -11.66 9.51
N ARG A 20 -4.30 -12.75 9.13
CA ARG A 20 -2.88 -12.72 8.76
C ARG A 20 -2.68 -12.10 7.39
N SER A 21 -3.46 -12.50 6.39
CA SER A 21 -3.36 -11.96 5.03
C SER A 21 -3.77 -10.50 4.95
N MET A 22 -4.79 -10.07 5.70
CA MET A 22 -5.14 -8.65 5.79
C MET A 22 -4.03 -7.82 6.45
N ALA A 23 -3.36 -8.36 7.48
CA ALA A 23 -2.19 -7.71 8.07
C ALA A 23 -1.00 -7.64 7.11
N LYS A 24 -0.72 -8.73 6.39
CA LYS A 24 0.33 -8.79 5.37
C LYS A 24 0.04 -7.82 4.22
N ALA A 25 -1.20 -7.77 3.71
CA ALA A 25 -1.62 -6.85 2.66
C ALA A 25 -1.33 -5.38 3.01
N ARG A 26 -1.64 -4.95 4.25
CA ARG A 26 -1.27 -3.61 4.73
C ARG A 26 0.24 -3.36 4.70
N GLN A 27 1.04 -4.33 5.15
CA GLN A 27 2.50 -4.21 5.17
C GLN A 27 3.09 -4.13 3.76
N ILE A 28 2.59 -4.97 2.84
CA ILE A 28 3.00 -4.97 1.43
C ILE A 28 2.64 -3.64 0.77
N SER A 29 1.42 -3.13 0.98
CA SER A 29 1.03 -1.85 0.39
C SER A 29 1.89 -0.67 0.87
N LEU A 30 2.15 -0.60 2.18
CA LEU A 30 3.05 0.42 2.74
C LEU A 30 4.48 0.30 2.21
N LEU A 31 4.92 -0.91 1.86
CA LEU A 31 6.21 -1.12 1.23
C LEU A 31 6.21 -0.65 -0.23
N LYS A 32 5.16 -0.97 -1.01
CA LYS A 32 4.99 -0.57 -2.42
C LYS A 32 4.94 0.94 -2.60
N ALA A 33 4.44 1.71 -1.63
CA ALA A 33 4.53 3.17 -1.64
C ALA A 33 5.99 3.69 -1.78
N GLY A 34 6.96 2.92 -1.27
CA GLY A 34 8.39 3.22 -1.41
C GLY A 34 8.96 3.03 -2.82
N ALA A 35 8.22 2.37 -3.72
CA ALA A 35 8.61 2.13 -5.09
C ALA A 35 8.37 3.34 -6.00
N ILE A 36 7.59 4.33 -5.52
CA ILE A 36 7.29 5.54 -6.27
C ILE A 36 8.37 6.61 -5.94
N PRO A 37 9.08 7.17 -6.93
CA PRO A 37 10.19 8.10 -6.70
C PRO A 37 9.81 9.39 -5.94
N THR A 38 8.63 9.95 -6.17
CA THR A 38 8.11 11.14 -5.47
C THR A 38 7.96 10.86 -3.97
N MET A 39 7.29 9.77 -3.62
CA MET A 39 7.06 9.35 -2.24
C MET A 39 8.35 8.98 -1.51
N SER A 40 9.21 8.16 -2.13
CA SER A 40 10.50 7.76 -1.52
C SER A 40 11.43 8.94 -1.25
N LYS A 41 11.49 9.94 -2.15
CA LYS A 41 12.22 11.19 -1.92
C LYS A 41 11.69 11.94 -0.70
N LEU A 42 10.37 12.01 -0.52
CA LEU A 42 9.76 12.65 0.62
C LEU A 42 10.05 11.88 1.93
N PHE A 43 9.97 10.55 1.92
CA PHE A 43 10.30 9.73 3.09
C PHE A 43 11.72 9.98 3.59
N LEU A 44 12.68 10.17 2.67
CA LEU A 44 14.05 10.57 3.03
C LEU A 44 14.11 12.00 3.56
N ALA A 45 13.50 12.96 2.87
CA ALA A 45 13.57 14.38 3.21
C ALA A 45 12.98 14.70 4.59
N THR A 46 11.96 13.95 5.02
CA THR A 46 11.32 14.15 6.34
C THR A 46 12.16 13.61 7.51
N GLY A 47 13.15 12.74 7.26
CA GLY A 47 13.91 12.05 8.30
C GLY A 47 13.10 11.05 9.15
N GLN A 48 11.81 10.87 8.84
CA GLN A 48 10.92 9.94 9.53
C GLN A 48 11.17 8.49 9.09
N ASN A 49 11.71 8.28 7.88
CA ASN A 49 12.17 6.98 7.43
C ASN A 49 13.68 6.79 7.67
N SER A 50 14.07 6.76 8.93
CA SER A 50 15.44 6.49 9.38
C SER A 50 15.47 5.34 10.36
N ARG A 51 16.64 4.69 10.57
CA ARG A 51 16.78 3.59 11.54
C ARG A 51 16.23 3.91 12.93
N ARG A 52 16.31 5.19 13.35
CA ARG A 52 15.80 5.66 14.63
C ARG A 52 14.27 5.81 14.66
N ASN A 53 13.67 6.30 13.58
CA ASN A 53 12.27 6.74 13.58
C ASN A 53 11.31 5.78 12.84
N ALA A 54 11.82 4.95 11.92
CA ALA A 54 11.01 4.17 10.99
C ALA A 54 10.10 3.15 11.69
N GLY A 55 10.57 2.52 12.77
CA GLY A 55 9.77 1.58 13.56
C GLY A 55 8.57 2.26 14.23
N ARG A 56 8.79 3.39 14.91
CA ARG A 56 7.71 4.17 15.51
C ARG A 56 6.73 4.66 14.44
N ARG A 57 7.24 5.20 13.32
CA ARG A 57 6.41 5.64 12.20
C ARG A 57 5.52 4.51 11.68
N ALA A 58 6.07 3.32 11.49
CA ALA A 58 5.30 2.17 11.00
C ALA A 58 4.15 1.79 11.94
N VAL A 59 4.40 1.78 13.26
CA VAL A 59 3.36 1.52 14.27
C VAL A 59 2.32 2.63 14.29
N ASP A 60 2.73 3.91 14.28
CA ASP A 60 1.82 5.05 14.24
C ASP A 60 0.92 5.00 12.98
N THR A 61 1.48 4.60 11.83
CA THR A 61 0.71 4.39 10.58
C THR A 61 -0.25 3.21 10.70
N GLU A 62 0.18 2.06 11.24
CA GLU A 62 -0.70 0.89 11.42
C GLU A 62 -1.91 1.23 12.30
N ILE A 63 -1.71 1.97 13.39
CA ILE A 63 -2.80 2.39 14.27
C ILE A 63 -3.83 3.20 13.49
N LEU A 64 -3.40 4.23 12.76
CA LEU A 64 -4.32 5.08 11.97
C LEU A 64 -5.09 4.27 10.93
N LEU A 65 -4.43 3.35 10.23
CA LEU A 65 -5.09 2.50 9.24
C LEU A 65 -6.09 1.55 9.88
N ARG A 66 -5.76 0.93 11.02
CA ARG A 66 -6.69 0.04 11.75
C ARG A 66 -7.89 0.79 12.30
N GLU A 67 -7.72 2.00 12.82
CA GLU A 67 -8.85 2.83 13.25
C GLU A 67 -9.77 3.16 12.08
N ALA A 68 -9.21 3.56 10.93
CA ALA A 68 -9.99 3.87 9.74
C ALA A 68 -10.69 2.63 9.16
N GLN A 69 -10.06 1.45 9.22
CA GLN A 69 -10.60 0.20 8.65
C GLN A 69 -11.64 -0.48 9.55
N SER A 70 -11.46 -0.45 10.87
CA SER A 70 -12.24 -1.29 11.80
C SER A 70 -13.33 -0.55 12.58
N LYS A 71 -13.40 0.78 12.48
CA LYS A 71 -14.40 1.57 13.21
C LYS A 71 -15.50 2.05 12.26
N SER A 72 -16.73 2.09 12.78
CA SER A 72 -17.86 2.67 12.06
C SER A 72 -17.52 4.08 11.61
N LYS A 73 -17.99 4.44 10.40
CA LYS A 73 -17.75 5.77 9.81
C LYS A 73 -18.24 6.91 10.73
N ASP A 74 -19.31 6.66 11.48
CA ASP A 74 -19.93 7.64 12.37
C ASP A 74 -19.27 7.72 13.75
N SER A 75 -18.17 6.98 13.97
CA SER A 75 -17.48 6.98 15.26
C SER A 75 -16.41 8.07 15.36
N ASP A 76 -16.23 8.60 16.57
CA ASP A 76 -15.15 9.55 16.90
C ASP A 76 -13.77 8.99 16.56
N ARG A 77 -13.58 7.67 16.69
CA ARG A 77 -12.31 7.01 16.40
C ARG A 77 -11.97 7.03 14.91
N TYR A 78 -12.95 6.73 14.06
CA TYR A 78 -12.80 6.85 12.61
C TYR A 78 -12.48 8.30 12.23
N ALA A 79 -13.28 9.24 12.71
CA ALA A 79 -13.11 10.67 12.42
C ALA A 79 -11.73 11.19 12.86
N ALA A 80 -11.27 10.81 14.06
CA ALA A 80 -9.96 11.20 14.57
C ALA A 80 -8.81 10.63 13.72
N ALA A 81 -8.91 9.39 13.27
CA ALA A 81 -7.89 8.76 12.44
C ALA A 81 -7.78 9.44 11.08
N VAL A 82 -8.91 9.67 10.40
CA VAL A 82 -8.97 10.38 9.12
C VAL A 82 -8.47 11.83 9.28
N ALA A 83 -8.93 12.55 10.29
CA ALA A 83 -8.47 13.91 10.56
C ALA A 83 -6.95 13.97 10.79
N ARG A 84 -6.39 12.97 11.49
CA ARG A 84 -4.95 12.86 11.71
C ARG A 84 -4.19 12.58 10.42
N MET A 85 -4.68 11.68 9.56
CA MET A 85 -4.09 11.43 8.24
C MET A 85 -4.12 12.70 7.38
N ASN A 86 -5.25 13.40 7.33
CA ASN A 86 -5.39 14.66 6.60
C ASN A 86 -4.43 15.73 7.12
N TYR A 87 -4.33 15.90 8.43
CA TYR A 87 -3.39 16.84 9.05
C TYR A 87 -1.92 16.55 8.69
N LEU A 88 -1.52 15.27 8.74
CA LEU A 88 -0.15 14.87 8.43
C LEU A 88 0.21 15.08 6.95
N HIS A 89 -0.75 14.89 6.04
CA HIS A 89 -0.54 15.07 4.60
C HIS A 89 -0.69 16.53 4.14
N ASP A 90 -1.52 17.34 4.79
CA ASP A 90 -1.91 18.68 4.34
C ASP A 90 -0.73 19.61 3.99
N ARG A 91 0.26 19.73 4.88
CA ARG A 91 1.45 20.57 4.64
C ARG A 91 2.18 20.17 3.37
N TYR A 92 2.29 18.86 3.11
CA TYR A 92 3.03 18.34 1.95
C TYR A 92 2.21 18.43 0.68
N ARG A 93 0.88 18.27 0.74
CA ARG A 93 -0.02 18.54 -0.39
C ARG A 93 0.05 20.00 -0.81
N ARG A 94 -0.05 20.94 0.13
CA ARG A 94 0.07 22.39 -0.13
C ARG A 94 1.41 22.79 -0.76
N ALA A 95 2.47 22.04 -0.47
CA ALA A 95 3.80 22.24 -1.05
C ALA A 95 4.06 21.41 -2.32
N ASN A 96 3.03 20.75 -2.87
CA ASN A 96 3.10 19.84 -4.02
C ASN A 96 4.19 18.76 -3.88
N LYS A 97 4.36 18.23 -2.67
CA LYS A 97 5.28 17.13 -2.34
C LYS A 97 4.59 15.78 -2.18
N ILE A 98 3.27 15.81 -1.93
CA ILE A 98 2.37 14.68 -2.08
C ILE A 98 1.38 15.11 -3.14
N THR A 99 1.47 14.51 -4.32
CA THR A 99 0.54 14.77 -5.43
C THR A 99 -0.76 13.99 -5.22
N ASP A 100 -1.80 14.39 -5.93
CA ASP A 100 -3.07 13.66 -5.87
C ASP A 100 -2.93 12.23 -6.42
N ASN A 101 -2.10 12.03 -7.45
CA ASN A 101 -1.76 10.71 -7.97
C ASN A 101 -0.98 9.85 -6.94
N ASP A 102 -0.10 10.45 -6.12
CA ASP A 102 0.59 9.70 -5.05
C ASP A 102 -0.41 9.16 -4.02
N LEU A 103 -1.42 9.97 -3.66
CA LEU A 103 -2.48 9.58 -2.72
C LEU A 103 -3.42 8.53 -3.33
N LEU A 104 -3.84 8.72 -4.58
CA LEU A 104 -4.69 7.77 -5.27
C LEU A 104 -3.97 6.43 -5.49
N HIS A 105 -2.68 6.46 -5.81
CA HIS A 105 -1.83 5.26 -5.87
C HIS A 105 -1.80 4.55 -4.53
N THR A 106 -1.50 5.26 -3.44
CA THR A 106 -1.43 4.66 -2.10
C THR A 106 -2.78 4.04 -1.68
N LEU A 107 -3.89 4.70 -2.00
CA LEU A 107 -5.25 4.20 -1.71
C LEU A 107 -5.59 2.94 -2.54
N GLY A 108 -5.31 2.97 -3.84
CA GLY A 108 -5.60 1.84 -4.72
C GLY A 108 -4.68 0.66 -4.47
N ASP A 109 -3.41 0.91 -4.18
CA ASP A 109 -2.44 -0.13 -3.85
C ASP A 109 -2.81 -0.88 -2.56
N SER A 110 -3.42 -0.22 -1.57
CA SER A 110 -3.91 -0.89 -0.36
C SER A 110 -5.09 -1.81 -0.64
N LEU A 111 -5.94 -1.46 -1.61
CA LEU A 111 -7.03 -2.31 -2.09
C LEU A 111 -6.48 -3.52 -2.86
N ILE A 112 -5.59 -3.27 -3.82
CA ILE A 112 -5.02 -4.31 -4.68
C ILE A 112 -4.23 -5.32 -3.85
N SER A 113 -3.45 -4.84 -2.88
CA SER A 113 -2.69 -5.72 -1.98
C SER A 113 -3.58 -6.66 -1.18
N ILE A 114 -4.81 -6.26 -0.82
CA ILE A 114 -5.78 -7.16 -0.19
C ILE A 114 -6.16 -8.29 -1.15
N PHE A 115 -6.44 -7.95 -2.41
CA PHE A 115 -6.85 -8.93 -3.42
C PHE A 115 -5.71 -9.89 -3.75
N GLU A 116 -4.51 -9.37 -4.00
CA GLU A 116 -3.33 -10.16 -4.37
C GLU A 116 -2.89 -11.09 -3.24
N VAL A 117 -2.83 -10.61 -2.00
CA VAL A 117 -2.37 -11.43 -0.87
C VAL A 117 -3.39 -12.51 -0.53
N VAL A 118 -4.69 -12.20 -0.51
CA VAL A 118 -5.71 -13.23 -0.24
C VAL A 118 -5.74 -14.28 -1.35
N ASP A 119 -5.72 -13.88 -2.63
CA ASP A 119 -5.71 -14.84 -3.75
C ASP A 119 -4.47 -15.75 -3.75
N LYS A 120 -3.35 -15.28 -3.20
CA LYS A 120 -2.08 -16.01 -3.14
C LYS A 120 -1.95 -16.92 -1.93
N ASP A 121 -2.28 -16.41 -0.74
CA ASP A 121 -1.91 -17.03 0.53
C ASP A 121 -3.07 -17.76 1.23
N GLU A 122 -4.32 -17.47 0.86
CA GLU A 122 -5.49 -18.03 1.54
C GLU A 122 -6.08 -19.24 0.81
N TRP A 123 -6.87 -20.01 1.56
CA TRP A 123 -7.51 -21.25 1.09
C TRP A 123 -8.65 -21.01 0.09
N ARG A 124 -9.11 -19.77 -0.06
CA ARG A 124 -10.09 -19.34 -1.06
C ARG A 124 -9.83 -17.91 -1.51
N LYS A 125 -10.40 -17.56 -2.66
CA LYS A 125 -10.42 -16.19 -3.18
C LYS A 125 -11.51 -15.36 -2.50
N LEU A 126 -11.37 -14.04 -2.62
CA LEU A 126 -12.46 -13.11 -2.30
C LEU A 126 -13.60 -13.25 -3.29
N THR A 127 -14.82 -13.29 -2.77
CA THR A 127 -16.06 -13.21 -3.53
C THR A 127 -16.27 -11.83 -4.11
N ASP A 128 -17.15 -11.70 -5.11
CA ASP A 128 -17.50 -10.39 -5.69
C ASP A 128 -18.12 -9.44 -4.66
N ALA A 129 -18.85 -9.97 -3.68
CA ALA A 129 -19.38 -9.18 -2.57
C ALA A 129 -18.26 -8.63 -1.67
N GLU A 130 -17.26 -9.45 -1.34
CA GLU A 130 -16.10 -9.02 -0.54
C GLU A 130 -15.23 -8.00 -1.29
N LYS A 131 -15.03 -8.17 -2.60
CA LYS A 131 -14.35 -7.18 -3.44
C LYS A 131 -15.15 -5.88 -3.55
N CYS A 132 -16.48 -5.97 -3.66
CA CYS A 132 -17.36 -4.82 -3.64
C CYS A 132 -17.25 -4.07 -2.30
N ALA A 133 -17.22 -4.78 -1.18
CA ALA A 133 -17.03 -4.19 0.16
C ALA A 133 -15.69 -3.45 0.28
N ALA A 134 -14.60 -4.07 -0.19
CA ALA A 134 -13.31 -3.42 -0.24
C ALA A 134 -13.34 -2.14 -1.11
N GLY A 135 -14.01 -2.18 -2.26
CA GLY A 135 -14.19 -1.01 -3.11
C GLY A 135 -15.01 0.11 -2.47
N VAL A 136 -16.15 -0.21 -1.84
CA VAL A 136 -16.95 0.78 -1.09
C VAL A 136 -16.12 1.41 0.02
N PHE A 137 -15.41 0.59 0.81
CA PHE A 137 -14.55 1.07 1.89
C PHE A 137 -13.47 2.06 1.38
N HIS A 138 -12.73 1.68 0.34
CA HIS A 138 -11.67 2.54 -0.19
C HIS A 138 -12.19 3.81 -0.85
N LYS A 139 -13.34 3.75 -1.53
CA LYS A 139 -13.99 4.95 -2.06
C LYS A 139 -14.35 5.93 -0.94
N VAL A 140 -15.01 5.43 0.12
CA VAL A 140 -15.38 6.25 1.28
C VAL A 140 -14.15 6.86 1.95
N LEU A 141 -13.09 6.07 2.16
CA LEU A 141 -11.86 6.57 2.77
C LEU A 141 -11.20 7.66 1.90
N GLY A 142 -11.13 7.47 0.58
CA GLY A 142 -10.54 8.47 -0.30
C GLY A 142 -11.38 9.75 -0.42
N ASP A 143 -12.72 9.64 -0.42
CA ASP A 143 -13.63 10.78 -0.30
C ASP A 143 -13.32 11.59 0.99
N ASP A 144 -13.21 10.92 2.14
CA ASP A 144 -12.94 11.57 3.43
C ASP A 144 -11.50 12.11 3.54
N MET A 145 -10.56 11.53 2.78
CA MET A 145 -9.19 12.03 2.62
C MET A 145 -9.05 13.11 1.54
N LYS A 146 -10.15 13.47 0.86
CA LYS A 146 -10.19 14.47 -0.22
C LYS A 146 -9.20 14.14 -1.34
N ILE A 147 -9.19 12.87 -1.75
CA ILE A 147 -8.41 12.38 -2.88
C ILE A 147 -9.30 12.54 -4.12
N PRO A 148 -8.86 13.31 -5.14
CA PRO A 148 -9.65 13.44 -6.35
C PRO A 148 -9.58 12.16 -7.18
N TYR A 149 -10.63 11.89 -7.93
CA TYR A 149 -10.79 10.70 -8.76
C TYR A 149 -10.91 11.04 -10.25
N ASP A 150 -10.57 12.27 -10.65
CA ASP A 150 -10.76 12.82 -12.01
C ASP A 150 -10.07 12.00 -13.11
N VAL A 151 -9.02 11.26 -12.75
CA VAL A 151 -8.29 10.36 -13.63
C VAL A 151 -8.98 9.01 -13.86
N LEU A 152 -10.04 8.70 -13.10
CA LEU A 152 -10.80 7.45 -13.25
C LEU A 152 -11.96 7.64 -14.23
N PRO A 153 -12.19 6.71 -15.17
CA PRO A 153 -13.16 6.88 -16.26
C PRO A 153 -14.58 7.24 -15.79
N SER A 154 -15.06 6.57 -14.74
CA SER A 154 -16.43 6.77 -14.25
C SER A 154 -16.56 7.90 -13.22
N HIS A 155 -15.55 8.77 -13.05
CA HIS A 155 -15.61 9.86 -12.06
C HIS A 155 -16.84 10.76 -12.23
N ASN A 156 -17.14 11.17 -13.47
CA ASN A 156 -18.22 12.09 -13.77
C ASN A 156 -19.60 11.42 -13.75
N GLU A 157 -19.68 10.18 -14.23
CA GLU A 157 -20.95 9.43 -14.35
C GLU A 157 -21.32 8.69 -13.05
N GLY A 158 -20.32 8.46 -12.19
CA GLY A 158 -20.41 7.63 -11.00
C GLY A 158 -20.20 6.15 -11.29
N TRP A 159 -19.78 5.41 -10.27
CA TRP A 159 -19.65 3.96 -10.36
C TRP A 159 -20.95 3.26 -10.01
N ARG A 160 -21.27 2.16 -10.70
CA ARG A 160 -22.46 1.34 -10.41
C ARG A 160 -22.46 0.77 -9.00
N ASP A 161 -21.30 0.31 -8.53
CA ASP A 161 -21.10 -0.34 -7.24
C ASP A 161 -19.62 -0.26 -6.83
N GLY A 162 -19.29 -0.74 -5.62
CA GLY A 162 -17.91 -0.74 -5.13
C GLY A 162 -16.97 -1.64 -5.94
N LEU A 163 -17.48 -2.72 -6.54
CA LEU A 163 -16.65 -3.60 -7.37
C LEU A 163 -16.23 -2.89 -8.66
N HIS A 164 -17.13 -2.12 -9.27
CA HIS A 164 -16.81 -1.27 -10.40
C HIS A 164 -15.70 -0.26 -10.07
N PHE A 165 -15.82 0.44 -8.94
CA PHE A 165 -14.77 1.35 -8.46
C PHE A 165 -13.45 0.62 -8.21
N ALA A 166 -13.48 -0.54 -7.56
CA ALA A 166 -12.29 -1.34 -7.27
C ALA A 166 -11.55 -1.77 -8.55
N ASN A 167 -12.30 -2.16 -9.59
CA ASN A 167 -11.72 -2.57 -10.87
C ASN A 167 -11.07 -1.39 -11.60
N GLU A 168 -11.76 -0.25 -11.73
CA GLU A 168 -11.18 0.94 -12.37
C GLU A 168 -9.95 1.44 -11.63
N LEU A 169 -10.01 1.48 -10.29
CA LEU A 169 -8.87 1.88 -9.46
C LEU A 169 -7.69 0.91 -9.64
N THR A 170 -7.96 -0.39 -9.75
CA THR A 170 -6.93 -1.41 -9.99
C THR A 170 -6.25 -1.19 -11.35
N GLU A 171 -7.04 -1.01 -12.40
CA GLU A 171 -6.52 -0.75 -13.75
C GLU A 171 -5.67 0.52 -13.79
N TRP A 172 -6.15 1.60 -13.18
CA TRP A 172 -5.42 2.86 -13.10
C TRP A 172 -4.11 2.73 -12.31
N VAL A 173 -4.11 2.07 -11.15
CA VAL A 173 -2.88 1.86 -10.36
C VAL A 173 -1.85 1.09 -11.16
N VAL A 174 -2.24 -0.01 -11.82
CA VAL A 174 -1.31 -0.81 -12.63
C VAL A 174 -0.70 0.04 -13.74
N GLN A 175 -1.48 0.88 -14.41
CA GLN A 175 -0.98 1.79 -15.44
C GLN A 175 -0.02 2.82 -14.85
N TYR A 176 -0.42 3.50 -13.78
CA TYR A 176 0.40 4.50 -13.10
C TYR A 176 1.74 3.92 -12.63
N GLU A 177 1.73 2.74 -11.99
CA GLU A 177 2.93 2.03 -11.56
C GLU A 177 3.88 1.75 -12.75
N ASN A 178 3.35 1.25 -13.86
CA ASN A 178 4.13 1.00 -15.07
C ASN A 178 4.78 2.27 -15.63
N GLU A 179 4.11 3.41 -15.51
CA GLU A 179 4.64 4.69 -15.97
C GLU A 179 5.72 5.26 -15.05
N VAL A 180 5.49 5.26 -13.73
CA VAL A 180 6.30 6.08 -12.81
C VAL A 180 7.26 5.28 -11.94
N ALA A 181 6.97 4.01 -11.63
CA ALA A 181 7.78 3.25 -10.69
C ALA A 181 9.13 2.92 -11.33
N ARG A 182 10.20 3.52 -10.80
CA ARG A 182 11.55 3.39 -11.34
C ARG A 182 12.58 3.37 -10.21
N PRO A 183 13.66 2.58 -10.33
CA PRO A 183 14.72 2.59 -9.34
C PRO A 183 15.35 3.96 -9.21
N SER A 184 15.54 4.42 -7.98
CA SER A 184 16.28 5.64 -7.67
C SER A 184 17.12 5.44 -6.41
N GLU A 185 18.02 6.38 -6.11
CA GLU A 185 18.73 6.36 -4.83
C GLU A 185 17.75 6.38 -3.65
N ALA A 186 16.67 7.13 -3.79
CA ALA A 186 15.65 7.27 -2.75
C ALA A 186 14.89 5.96 -2.49
N THR A 187 14.48 5.25 -3.55
CA THR A 187 13.77 3.96 -3.41
C THR A 187 14.68 2.90 -2.77
N ASN A 188 15.96 2.84 -3.16
CA ASN A 188 16.92 1.88 -2.58
C ASN A 188 17.14 2.15 -1.08
N ARG A 189 17.24 3.42 -0.69
CA ARG A 189 17.43 3.81 0.71
C ARG A 189 16.17 3.59 1.54
N TYR A 190 14.98 3.67 0.93
CA TYR A 190 13.73 3.34 1.59
C TYR A 190 13.70 1.87 2.04
N VAL A 191 14.02 0.95 1.12
CA VAL A 191 14.03 -0.50 1.38
C VAL A 191 15.05 -0.87 2.45
N SER A 192 16.25 -0.28 2.41
CA SER A 192 17.30 -0.63 3.37
C SER A 192 16.96 -0.28 4.82
N VAL A 193 16.09 0.72 5.04
CA VAL A 193 15.64 1.08 6.38
C VAL A 193 14.64 0.08 6.94
N TYR A 194 13.74 -0.48 6.12
CA TYR A 194 12.72 -1.42 6.60
C TYR A 194 13.17 -2.87 6.57
N VAL A 195 13.81 -3.31 5.49
CA VAL A 195 14.24 -4.71 5.33
C VAL A 195 15.60 -4.94 5.96
N ASP A 196 16.60 -4.17 5.53
CA ASP A 196 17.98 -4.48 5.91
C ASP A 196 18.26 -4.13 7.37
N ALA A 197 17.63 -3.09 7.92
CA ALA A 197 17.78 -2.78 9.34
C ALA A 197 17.15 -3.85 10.24
N ALA A 198 15.97 -4.38 9.86
CA ALA A 198 15.25 -5.38 10.65
C ALA A 198 16.02 -6.70 10.80
N VAL A 199 16.83 -7.05 9.80
CA VAL A 199 17.65 -8.28 9.80
C VAL A 199 19.15 -8.00 9.90
N SER A 200 19.54 -6.77 10.26
CA SER A 200 20.95 -6.34 10.23
C SER A 200 21.88 -7.13 11.16
N ALA A 201 21.34 -7.76 12.20
CA ALA A 201 22.07 -8.61 13.12
C ALA A 201 22.06 -10.10 12.75
N LEU A 202 21.39 -10.48 11.65
CA LEU A 202 21.21 -11.86 11.21
C LEU A 202 22.17 -12.19 10.05
N PRO A 203 22.46 -13.49 9.80
CA PRO A 203 23.30 -13.89 8.67
C PRO A 203 22.72 -13.46 7.32
N ASP A 204 23.61 -13.20 6.34
CA ASP A 204 23.22 -12.68 5.02
C ASP A 204 22.18 -13.55 4.28
N PHE A 205 22.20 -14.87 4.47
CA PHE A 205 21.22 -15.75 3.84
C PHE A 205 19.78 -15.45 4.30
N VAL A 206 19.59 -14.95 5.53
CA VAL A 206 18.28 -14.54 6.06
C VAL A 206 17.79 -13.31 5.33
N ARG A 207 18.67 -12.30 5.15
CA ARG A 207 18.37 -11.09 4.38
C ARG A 207 18.01 -11.40 2.93
N ILE A 208 18.76 -12.29 2.29
CA ILE A 208 18.51 -12.74 0.92
C ILE A 208 17.15 -13.45 0.83
N THR A 209 16.87 -14.36 1.75
CA THR A 209 15.60 -15.10 1.79
C THR A 209 14.42 -14.15 1.98
N LEU A 210 14.50 -13.24 2.96
CA LEU A 210 13.45 -12.24 3.21
C LEU A 210 13.18 -11.37 1.98
N ARG A 211 14.23 -10.90 1.30
CA ARG A 211 14.08 -10.12 0.06
C ARG A 211 13.39 -10.92 -1.04
N LYS A 212 13.70 -12.21 -1.20
CA LYS A 212 13.03 -13.09 -2.17
C LYS A 212 11.56 -13.30 -1.82
N THR A 213 11.24 -13.51 -0.55
CA THR A 213 9.83 -13.65 -0.11
C THR A 213 9.04 -12.38 -0.39
N LEU A 214 9.55 -11.22 0.03
CA LEU A 214 8.90 -9.93 -0.24
C LEU A 214 8.77 -9.66 -1.75
N ALA A 215 9.78 -10.03 -2.54
CA ALA A 215 9.71 -9.91 -3.99
C ALA A 215 8.59 -10.77 -4.59
N ALA A 216 8.38 -11.99 -4.08
CA ALA A 216 7.32 -12.87 -4.56
C ALA A 216 5.90 -12.37 -4.19
N ASP A 217 5.79 -11.44 -3.25
CA ASP A 217 4.55 -10.83 -2.80
C ASP A 217 4.23 -9.51 -3.54
N MET A 218 5.07 -9.09 -4.49
CA MET A 218 4.90 -7.85 -5.26
C MET A 218 5.01 -8.12 -6.76
N ASN A 219 4.38 -7.26 -7.58
CA ASN A 219 4.52 -7.34 -9.03
C ASN A 219 5.96 -6.97 -9.50
N ASP A 220 6.32 -7.39 -10.72
CA ASP A 220 7.68 -7.21 -11.26
C ASP A 220 8.13 -5.74 -11.33
N VAL A 221 7.18 -4.82 -11.55
CA VAL A 221 7.44 -3.37 -11.62
C VAL A 221 7.91 -2.85 -10.26
N MET A 222 7.22 -3.22 -9.19
CA MET A 222 7.57 -2.87 -7.82
C MET A 222 8.89 -3.51 -7.39
N VAL A 223 9.07 -4.80 -7.66
CA VAL A 223 10.31 -5.54 -7.38
C VAL A 223 11.51 -4.89 -8.05
N THR A 224 11.35 -4.49 -9.31
CA THR A 224 12.38 -3.80 -10.09
C THR A 224 12.69 -2.43 -9.48
N SER A 225 11.67 -1.60 -9.22
CA SER A 225 11.84 -0.26 -8.68
C SER A 225 12.54 -0.25 -7.30
N LEU A 226 12.19 -1.21 -6.46
CA LEU A 226 12.73 -1.36 -5.11
C LEU A 226 14.07 -2.12 -5.07
N LYS A 227 14.53 -2.65 -6.21
CA LYS A 227 15.75 -3.47 -6.34
C LYS A 227 15.80 -4.66 -5.38
N TYR A 228 14.66 -5.32 -5.14
CA TYR A 228 14.64 -6.52 -4.29
C TYR A 228 15.41 -7.69 -4.91
N VAL A 229 15.46 -7.73 -6.24
CA VAL A 229 16.26 -8.68 -7.00
C VAL A 229 17.30 -7.88 -7.76
N GLU A 230 18.55 -7.87 -7.29
CA GLU A 230 19.64 -7.72 -8.24
C GLU A 230 19.53 -8.91 -9.18
N ARG A 231 19.30 -8.67 -10.48
CA ARG A 231 19.62 -9.70 -11.48
C ARG A 231 21.04 -10.14 -11.16
N PHE A 232 21.22 -11.37 -10.70
CA PHE A 232 22.54 -12.01 -10.56
C PHE A 232 23.20 -12.02 -11.94
N LYS A 233 23.78 -10.91 -12.36
CA LYS A 233 24.75 -10.84 -13.44
C LYS A 233 26.08 -11.17 -12.80
N GLY A 234 26.45 -12.44 -12.81
CA GLY A 234 27.83 -12.86 -12.55
C GLY A 234 27.96 -14.03 -11.57
N PHE A 235 27.72 -15.24 -12.06
CA PHE A 235 28.50 -16.39 -11.58
C PHE A 235 28.77 -17.47 -12.65
N TRP A 236 28.43 -17.24 -13.92
CA TRP A 236 28.53 -18.28 -14.97
C TRP A 236 29.25 -17.85 -16.25
N PHE A 237 30.20 -16.90 -16.18
CA PHE A 237 31.21 -16.74 -17.23
C PHE A 237 32.53 -16.26 -16.62
N ARG A 238 33.28 -17.17 -15.99
CA ARG A 238 34.74 -17.07 -15.96
C ARG A 238 35.25 -18.00 -17.06
N ASN A 239 35.83 -17.38 -18.08
CA ASN A 239 36.59 -18.06 -19.12
C ASN A 239 37.63 -18.99 -18.49
N ASN A 240 37.64 -20.24 -18.93
CA ASN A 240 38.86 -21.03 -19.12
C ASN A 240 38.89 -21.42 -20.60
#